data_AF-A0A8T4YY06-F1
#
_entry.id   AF-A0A8T4YY06-F1
#
_cell.length_a   1.000
_cell.length_b   1.000
_cell.length_c   1.000
_cell.angle_alpha   90.00
_cell.angle_beta   90.00
_cell.angle_gamma   90.00
#
_symmetry.space_group_name_H-M   'P 1'
#
loop_
_entity.id
_entity.type
_entity.pdbx_description
1 polymer ?
#
loop_
_entity_poly.entity_id
_entity_poly.type
_entity_poly.pdbx_seq_one_letter_code
_entity_poly.pdbx_strand_id
1 'polypeptide(L)'
;MIKITQVTQKMGETILRIQADFPDGSIKTVEVDYSEVEERLKHIRELLGREPNEQDFKDAIKAIVNETRAAKRPLEKKFPFEEYINVDLEAK
;
A
#
# COMPACT_ATOMS: atom_id res chain seq x y z
N MET A 1 5.95 -10.09 14.28
CA MET A 1 5.26 -11.03 13.37
C MET A 1 4.29 -10.30 12.42
N ILE A 2 4.53 -10.43 11.12
CA ILE A 2 3.61 -9.99 10.05
C ILE A 2 3.19 -11.23 9.27
N LYS A 3 1.88 -11.46 9.11
CA LYS A 3 1.34 -12.66 8.45
C LYS A 3 0.09 -12.33 7.64
N ILE A 4 0.08 -12.68 6.36
CA ILE A 4 -1.16 -12.67 5.56
C ILE A 4 -2.05 -13.79 6.06
N THR A 5 -3.27 -13.46 6.48
CA THR A 5 -4.25 -14.41 7.01
C THR A 5 -5.39 -14.69 6.05
N GLN A 6 -5.70 -13.75 5.15
CA GLN A 6 -6.76 -13.92 4.17
C GLN A 6 -6.45 -13.11 2.91
N VAL A 7 -6.80 -13.68 1.75
CA VAL A 7 -6.84 -12.98 0.47
C VAL A 7 -8.30 -12.97 0.02
N THR A 8 -8.85 -11.79 -0.22
CA THR A 8 -10.23 -11.62 -0.69
C THR A 8 -10.19 -10.98 -2.06
N GLN A 9 -10.88 -11.58 -3.03
CA GLN A 9 -11.07 -10.99 -4.35
C GLN A 9 -12.52 -10.57 -4.49
N LYS A 10 -12.78 -9.29 -4.77
CA LYS A 10 -14.14 -8.78 -4.97
C LYS A 10 -14.12 -7.72 -6.05
N MET A 11 -14.97 -7.88 -7.08
CA MET A 11 -15.15 -6.89 -8.15
C MET A 11 -13.85 -6.45 -8.85
N GLY A 12 -12.88 -7.36 -8.98
CA GLY A 12 -11.57 -7.07 -9.61
C GLY A 12 -10.50 -6.52 -8.66
N GLU A 13 -10.87 -6.20 -7.41
CA GLU A 13 -9.93 -5.78 -6.37
C GLU A 13 -9.47 -6.98 -5.54
N THR A 14 -8.18 -7.01 -5.20
CA THR A 14 -7.61 -8.01 -4.31
C THR A 14 -7.22 -7.35 -2.99
N ILE A 15 -7.85 -7.78 -1.91
CA ILE A 15 -7.60 -7.27 -0.55
C ILE A 15 -6.83 -8.34 0.24
N LEU A 16 -5.69 -7.94 0.78
CA LEU A 16 -4.87 -8.73 1.68
C LEU A 16 -5.20 -8.36 3.13
N ARG A 17 -5.63 -9.33 3.94
CA ARG A 17 -5.73 -9.16 5.39
C ARG A 17 -4.47 -9.67 6.04
N ILE A 18 -3.84 -8.82 6.83
CA ILE A 18 -2.52 -9.04 7.38
C ILE A 18 -2.57 -8.85 8.89
N GLN A 19 -2.30 -9.90 9.65
CA GLN A 19 -2.09 -9.78 11.08
C GLN A 19 -0.68 -9.28 11.36
N ALA A 20 -0.58 -8.25 12.19
CA ALA A 20 0.68 -7.68 12.64
C ALA A 20 0.65 -7.42 14.15
N ASP A 21 1.78 -7.67 14.82
CA ASP A 21 2.03 -7.14 16.16
C ASP A 21 2.23 -5.63 16.10
N PHE A 22 1.76 -4.92 17.12
CA PHE A 22 1.93 -3.48 17.28
C PHE A 22 2.81 -3.19 18.50
N PRO A 23 3.44 -2.00 18.58
CA PRO A 23 4.29 -1.63 19.71
C PRO A 23 3.59 -1.64 21.07
N ASP A 24 2.26 -1.56 21.07
CA ASP A 24 1.38 -1.68 22.25
C ASP A 24 1.19 -3.13 22.73
N GLY A 25 1.84 -4.11 22.09
CA GLY A 25 1.73 -5.54 22.37
C GLY A 25 0.48 -6.20 21.81
N SER A 26 -0.40 -5.45 21.13
CA SER A 26 -1.61 -5.99 20.52
C SER A 26 -1.34 -6.58 19.13
N ILE A 27 -2.19 -7.53 18.72
CA ILE A 27 -2.21 -8.05 17.35
C ILE A 27 -3.43 -7.45 16.66
N LYS A 28 -3.22 -6.68 15.59
CA LYS A 28 -4.31 -6.11 14.79
C LYS A 28 -4.25 -6.65 13.37
N THR A 29 -5.42 -6.69 12.73
CA THR A 29 -5.54 -7.00 11.31
C THR A 29 -5.51 -5.71 10.52
N VAL A 30 -4.59 -5.62 9.56
CA VAL A 30 -4.46 -4.54 8.59
C VAL A 30 -5.02 -5.05 7.27
N GLU A 31 -5.95 -4.31 6.68
CA GLU A 31 -6.41 -4.56 5.31
C GLU A 31 -5.55 -3.71 4.37
N VAL A 32 -4.95 -4.38 3.38
CA VAL A 32 -4.07 -3.76 2.38
C VAL A 32 -4.63 -4.10 1.01
N ASP A 33 -4.83 -3.08 0.18
CA ASP A 33 -5.15 -3.29 -1.22
C ASP A 33 -3.92 -3.80 -1.97
N TYR A 34 -4.09 -4.84 -2.78
CA TYR A 34 -3.01 -5.38 -3.60
C TYR A 34 -2.45 -4.32 -4.57
N SER A 35 -3.27 -3.38 -5.03
CA SER A 35 -2.81 -2.25 -5.86
C SER A 35 -1.77 -1.39 -5.16
N GLU A 36 -1.86 -1.20 -3.83
CA GLU A 36 -0.83 -0.50 -3.04
C GLU A 36 0.49 -1.29 -3.03
N VAL A 37 0.42 -2.63 -3.02
CA VAL A 37 1.60 -3.50 -3.13
C VAL A 37 2.19 -3.42 -4.54
N GLU A 38 1.35 -3.45 -5.59
CA GLU A 38 1.78 -3.33 -6.98
C GLU A 38 2.47 -2.00 -7.25
N GLU A 39 1.96 -0.89 -6.72
CA GLU A 39 2.59 0.43 -6.87
C GLU A 39 4.00 0.45 -6.30
N ARG A 40 4.20 -0.13 -5.11
CA ARG A 40 5.54 -0.24 -4.51
C ARG A 40 6.46 -1.13 -5.34
N LEU A 41 5.96 -2.22 -5.88
CA LEU A 41 6.75 -3.11 -6.74
C LEU A 41 7.13 -2.43 -8.06
N LYS A 42 6.26 -1.60 -8.63
CA LYS A 42 6.59 -0.76 -9.80
C LYS A 42 7.73 0.20 -9.48
N HIS A 43 7.69 0.89 -8.33
CA HIS A 43 8.80 1.76 -7.91
C HIS A 43 10.10 0.97 -7.71
N ILE A 44 10.06 -0.23 -7.11
CA ILE A 44 11.24 -1.09 -6.98
C ILE A 44 11.81 -1.47 -8.35
N ARG A 45 10.93 -1.82 -9.30
CA ARG A 45 11.34 -2.13 -10.68
C ARG A 45 12.02 -0.95 -11.35
N GLU A 46 11.45 0.24 -11.22
CA GLU A 46 12.00 1.48 -11.79
C GLU A 46 13.35 1.85 -11.17
N LEU A 47 13.50 1.68 -9.85
CA LEU A 47 14.73 2.00 -9.13
C LEU A 47 15.85 0.98 -9.39
N LEU A 48 15.53 -0.31 -9.45
CA LEU A 48 16.52 -1.38 -9.55
C LEU A 48 16.75 -1.87 -11.00
N GLY A 49 15.90 -1.47 -11.95
CA GLY A 49 15.99 -1.87 -13.35
C GLY A 49 15.78 -3.38 -13.59
N ARG A 50 15.16 -4.09 -12.64
CA ARG A 50 14.86 -5.53 -12.74
C ARG A 50 13.45 -5.82 -12.28
N GLU A 51 12.91 -6.94 -12.74
CA GLU A 51 11.62 -7.44 -12.24
C GLU A 51 11.71 -7.72 -10.72
N PRO A 52 10.69 -7.30 -9.95
CA PRO A 52 10.60 -7.60 -8.53
C PRO A 52 10.49 -9.11 -8.29
N ASN A 53 11.16 -9.59 -7.25
CA ASN A 53 11.15 -10.99 -6.84
C ASN A 53 10.30 -11.18 -5.57
N GLU A 54 10.22 -12.42 -5.09
CA GLU A 54 9.45 -12.76 -3.88
C GLU A 54 9.92 -11.99 -2.63
N GLN A 55 11.22 -11.68 -2.53
CA GLN A 55 11.77 -10.93 -1.41
C GLN A 55 11.29 -9.47 -1.47
N ASP A 56 11.29 -8.85 -2.65
CA ASP A 56 10.79 -7.49 -2.84
C ASP A 56 9.29 -7.40 -2.48
N PHE A 57 8.49 -8.41 -2.83
CA PHE A 57 7.09 -8.51 -2.42
C PHE A 57 6.93 -8.56 -0.90
N LYS A 58 7.71 -9.41 -0.22
CA LYS A 58 7.67 -9.48 1.25
C LYS A 58 8.07 -8.16 1.88
N ASP A 59 9.06 -7.47 1.33
CA ASP A 59 9.55 -6.23 1.87
C ASP A 59 8.59 -5.05 1.60
N ALA A 60 7.91 -5.03 0.45
CA ALA A 60 6.82 -4.11 0.17
C ALA A 60 5.69 -4.24 1.20
N ILE A 61 5.25 -5.48 1.50
CA ILE A 61 4.22 -5.73 2.52
C ILE A 61 4.68 -5.27 3.91
N LYS A 62 5.91 -5.60 4.31
CA LYS A 62 6.45 -5.15 5.60
C LYS A 62 6.47 -3.63 5.70
N ALA A 63 6.84 -2.94 4.63
CA ALA A 63 6.86 -1.49 4.59
C ALA A 63 5.46 -0.89 4.80
N ILE A 64 4.43 -1.39 4.09
CA ILE A 64 3.02 -0.96 4.26
C ILE A 64 2.56 -1.13 5.72
N VAL A 65 2.85 -2.30 6.30
CA VAL A 65 2.47 -2.60 7.68
C VAL A 65 3.23 -1.73 8.67
N ASN A 66 4.52 -1.49 8.45
CA ASN A 66 5.33 -0.63 9.32
C ASN A 66 4.91 0.84 9.25
N GLU A 67 4.50 1.33 8.08
CA GLU A 67 3.90 2.66 7.96
C GLU A 67 2.57 2.75 8.70
N THR A 68 1.78 1.68 8.65
CA THR A 68 0.55 1.57 9.45
C THR A 68 0.85 1.59 10.96
N ARG A 69 1.93 0.91 11.40
CA ARG A 69 2.41 0.96 12.80
C ARG A 69 2.88 2.34 13.22
N ALA A 70 3.51 3.08 12.31
CA ALA A 70 3.99 4.44 12.55
C ALA A 70 2.86 5.50 12.58
N ALA A 71 1.60 5.06 12.48
CA ALA A 71 0.44 5.85 12.07
C ALA A 71 0.70 6.45 10.68
N LYS A 72 0.11 5.84 9.63
CA LYS A 72 0.14 6.33 8.24
C LYS A 72 0.19 7.84 8.28
N ARG A 73 1.30 8.48 7.91
CA ARG A 73 1.30 9.94 7.75
C ARG A 73 0.30 10.15 6.62
N PRO A 74 -0.92 10.66 6.89
CA PRO A 74 -1.77 11.03 5.78
C PRO A 74 -0.97 12.03 4.94
N LEU A 75 -1.19 12.05 3.62
CA LEU A 75 -0.66 13.12 2.79
C LEU A 75 -0.89 14.43 3.53
N GLU A 76 0.19 15.16 3.84
CA GLU A 76 0.13 16.38 4.67
C GLU A 76 -0.84 17.40 4.08
N LYS A 77 -1.12 17.26 2.79
CA LYS A 77 -2.08 18.05 2.03
C LYS A 77 -3.13 17.14 1.40
N LYS A 78 -4.40 17.33 1.79
CA LYS A 78 -5.53 16.83 1.00
C LYS A 78 -5.64 17.70 -0.25
N PHE A 79 -5.65 17.09 -1.42
CA PHE A 79 -5.95 17.80 -2.65
C PHE A 79 -7.47 18.02 -2.71
N PRO A 80 -7.95 19.27 -2.89
CA PRO A 80 -9.37 19.53 -3.10
C PRO A 80 -9.73 19.08 -4.52
N PHE A 81 -10.00 17.80 -4.70
CA PHE A 81 -10.32 17.21 -6.02
C PHE A 81 -11.50 17.92 -6.71
N GLU A 82 -12.41 18.52 -5.93
CA GLU A 82 -13.53 19.32 -6.40
C GLU A 82 -13.09 20.54 -7.24
N GLU A 83 -11.93 21.12 -6.96
CA GLU A 83 -11.37 22.27 -7.69
C GLU A 83 -10.83 21.87 -9.08
N TYR A 84 -10.65 20.58 -9.33
CA TYR A 84 -10.14 20.06 -10.60
C TYR A 84 -11.25 19.55 -11.52
N ILE A 85 -12.52 19.68 -11.13
CA ILE A 85 -13.66 19.34 -11.99
C ILE A 85 -13.73 20.36 -13.14
N ASN A 86 -13.69 19.86 -14.38
CA ASN A 86 -13.64 20.66 -15.64
C ASN A 86 -12.32 21.42 -15.89
N VAL A 87 -11.27 21.17 -15.11
CA VAL A 87 -9.94 21.65 -15.46
C VAL A 87 -9.38 20.74 -16.57
N ASP A 88 -8.94 21.34 -17.67
CA ASP A 88 -8.17 20.63 -18.68
C ASP A 88 -6.78 20.35 -18.12
N LEU A 89 -6.54 19.09 -17.73
CA LEU A 89 -5.28 18.63 -17.11
C LEU A 89 -4.16 18.45 -18.15
N GLU A 90 -4.43 18.64 -19.44
CA GLU A 90 -3.46 18.54 -20.54
C GLU A 90 -3.18 19.89 -21.21
N ALA A 91 -3.86 20.96 -20.80
CA ALA A 91 -3.59 22.31 -21.28
C ALA A 91 -2.23 22.82 -20.78
N LYS A 92 -1.31 23.11 -21.71
CA LYS A 92 0.05 23.63 -21.46
C LYS A 92 0.08 25.11 -21.09
#